data_AF-A0A1G7YG86-F1
#
_entry.id   AF-A0A1G7YG86-F1
#
_cell.length_a   1.000
_cell.length_b   1.000
_cell.length_c   1.000
_cell.angle_alpha   90.00
_cell.angle_beta   90.00
_cell.angle_gamma   90.00
#
_symmetry.space_group_name_H-M   'P 1'
#
loop_
_entity.id
_entity.type
_entity.pdbx_description
1 polymer ?
#
loop_
_entity_poly.entity_id
_entity_poly.type
_entity_poly.pdbx_seq_one_letter_code
_entity_poly.pdbx_strand_id
1 'polypeptide(L)'
;MKEQFKKFLNEEQDPKAIEKIASKLSDLLMKNEEIGYIAVQKKPAITVLPDSIVMTNKRIIICQPKNLGLSMNFIDYTWDEIEGTFVKENILGSEFSFTTRTNMEVSIDYIPKIQARKIFTYAKEQLDLLKNGAVFNASTFDEDPMVVVQEEEIIEEMETEEVTSFAEIMTITPPPFNLKSEEFNAPADLQKENGLHNLSQDALFEKLQNYKKLLDNGLILQGEYDAFKKEILSYM
;
A
#
# COMPACT_ATOMS: atom_id res chain seq x y z
N MET A 1 23.03 -20.21 1.36
CA MET A 1 21.58 -20.09 1.03
C MET A 1 20.80 -19.29 2.08
N LYS A 2 20.94 -19.55 3.40
CA LYS A 2 20.26 -18.78 4.46
C LYS A 2 20.66 -17.29 4.54
N GLU A 3 21.83 -16.90 4.06
CA GLU A 3 22.32 -15.51 4.16
C GLU A 3 21.60 -14.53 3.21
N GLN A 4 21.14 -14.99 2.03
CA GLN A 4 20.44 -14.13 1.07
C GLN A 4 19.09 -13.62 1.60
N PHE A 5 18.51 -14.33 2.56
CA PHE A 5 17.19 -13.98 3.11
C PHE A 5 17.25 -13.02 4.30
N LYS A 6 18.43 -12.85 4.93
CA LYS A 6 18.60 -11.88 6.03
C LYS A 6 18.27 -10.44 5.60
N LYS A 7 18.43 -10.12 4.31
CA LYS A 7 18.07 -8.78 3.77
C LYS A 7 16.57 -8.48 3.85
N PHE A 8 15.72 -9.51 3.93
CA PHE A 8 14.27 -9.34 3.99
C PHE A 8 13.73 -9.28 5.44
N LEU A 9 14.50 -9.70 6.45
CA LEU A 9 14.03 -9.85 7.84
C LEU A 9 13.83 -8.53 8.64
N ASN A 10 13.90 -7.36 8.01
CA ASN A 10 14.06 -6.09 8.73
C ASN A 10 12.75 -5.27 8.90
N GLU A 11 11.59 -5.77 8.47
CA GLU A 11 10.37 -4.96 8.29
C GLU A 11 9.13 -5.52 9.00
N GLU A 12 9.31 -5.98 10.25
CA GLU A 12 8.26 -6.64 11.05
C GLU A 12 7.68 -7.91 10.42
N GLN A 13 8.43 -8.54 9.52
CA GLN A 13 8.08 -9.82 8.94
C GLN A 13 8.32 -10.94 9.96
N ASP A 14 7.41 -11.91 10.02
CA ASP A 14 7.64 -13.11 10.80
C ASP A 14 8.79 -13.91 10.16
N PRO A 15 9.95 -14.04 10.83
CA PRO A 15 11.10 -14.75 10.27
C PRO A 15 10.78 -16.21 9.94
N LYS A 16 9.87 -16.85 10.69
CA LYS A 16 9.45 -18.24 10.42
C LYS A 16 8.65 -18.35 9.13
N ALA A 17 7.79 -17.35 8.86
CA ALA A 17 7.02 -17.30 7.62
C ALA A 17 7.97 -17.13 6.42
N ILE A 18 8.91 -16.18 6.51
CA ILE A 18 9.92 -15.94 5.45
C ILE A 18 10.76 -17.19 5.21
N GLU A 19 11.29 -17.84 6.24
CA GLU A 19 12.08 -19.06 6.07
C GLU A 19 11.30 -20.18 5.38
N LYS A 20 10.02 -20.37 5.76
CA LYS A 20 9.16 -21.38 5.14
C LYS A 20 8.85 -21.05 3.68
N ILE A 21 8.53 -19.80 3.37
CA ILE A 21 8.29 -19.35 1.99
C ILE A 21 9.56 -19.51 1.15
N ALA A 22 10.68 -18.99 1.63
CA ALA A 22 11.98 -19.07 0.97
C ALA A 22 12.39 -20.52 0.64
N SER A 23 12.17 -21.46 1.57
CA SER A 23 12.45 -22.88 1.32
C SER A 23 11.65 -23.43 0.14
N LYS A 24 10.36 -23.09 0.03
CA LYS A 24 9.49 -23.55 -1.06
C LYS A 24 9.77 -22.84 -2.37
N LEU A 25 10.11 -21.55 -2.33
CA LEU A 25 10.44 -20.78 -3.52
C LEU A 25 11.71 -21.29 -4.19
N SER A 26 12.68 -21.83 -3.43
CA SER A 26 13.94 -22.30 -4.01
C SER A 26 13.77 -23.37 -5.09
N ASP A 27 12.72 -24.20 -4.99
CA ASP A 27 12.38 -25.21 -5.99
C ASP A 27 11.41 -24.69 -7.09
N LEU A 28 10.83 -23.50 -6.89
CA LEU A 28 9.85 -22.88 -7.80
C LEU A 28 10.49 -21.85 -8.76
N LEU A 29 11.60 -21.25 -8.35
CA LEU A 29 12.32 -20.24 -9.14
C LEU A 29 12.98 -20.87 -10.37
N MET A 30 12.82 -20.21 -11.53
CA MET A 30 13.46 -20.57 -12.78
C MET A 30 14.94 -20.18 -12.79
N LYS A 31 15.69 -20.64 -13.81
CA LYS A 31 17.06 -20.19 -14.03
C LYS A 31 17.11 -18.67 -14.23
N ASN A 32 18.06 -18.01 -13.56
CA ASN A 32 18.23 -16.55 -13.56
C ASN A 32 17.00 -15.78 -13.03
N GLU A 33 16.18 -16.42 -12.21
CA GLU A 33 15.10 -15.77 -11.46
C GLU A 33 15.60 -15.43 -10.06
N GLU A 34 15.52 -14.15 -9.70
CA GLU A 34 15.97 -13.62 -8.42
C GLU A 34 14.81 -12.98 -7.67
N ILE A 35 14.75 -13.23 -6.36
CA ILE A 35 13.77 -12.59 -5.48
C ILE A 35 14.26 -11.17 -5.17
N GLY A 36 13.47 -10.19 -5.62
CA GLY A 36 13.65 -8.79 -5.31
C GLY A 36 13.10 -8.42 -3.93
N TYR A 37 11.91 -8.92 -3.60
CA TYR A 37 11.26 -8.63 -2.32
C TYR A 37 10.21 -9.71 -1.96
N ILE A 38 9.99 -9.95 -0.67
CA ILE A 38 8.89 -10.79 -0.16
C ILE A 38 8.10 -9.93 0.81
N ALA A 39 6.78 -9.80 0.63
CA ALA A 39 5.90 -9.17 1.60
C ALA A 39 4.97 -10.21 2.24
N VAL A 40 4.71 -10.06 3.54
CA VAL A 40 3.93 -11.00 4.34
C VAL A 40 2.75 -10.28 4.97
N GLN A 41 1.56 -10.83 4.81
CA GLN A 41 0.34 -10.29 5.37
C GLN A 41 0.34 -10.38 6.90
N LYS A 42 -0.13 -9.33 7.57
CA LYS A 42 -0.22 -9.23 9.03
C LYS A 42 -1.67 -8.99 9.45
N LYS A 43 -2.53 -9.98 9.21
CA LYS A 43 -3.92 -9.97 9.68
C LYS A 43 -3.95 -10.08 11.21
N PRO A 44 -4.89 -9.39 11.90
CA PRO A 44 -5.03 -9.47 13.36
C PRO A 44 -5.54 -10.82 13.89
N ALA A 45 -5.78 -11.80 13.02
CA ALA A 45 -6.25 -13.14 13.39
C ALA A 45 -5.09 -14.12 13.62
N ILE A 46 -5.29 -15.12 14.49
CA ILE A 46 -4.30 -16.17 14.82
C ILE A 46 -4.24 -17.22 13.68
N THR A 47 -3.80 -16.81 12.49
CA THR A 47 -3.52 -17.75 11.40
C THR A 47 -2.08 -18.25 11.50
N VAL A 48 -1.88 -19.56 11.39
CA VAL A 48 -0.55 -20.20 11.56
C VAL A 48 0.46 -19.72 10.52
N LEU A 49 0.00 -19.43 9.30
CA LEU A 49 0.76 -18.84 8.20
C LEU A 49 -0.15 -17.89 7.43
N PRO A 50 0.23 -16.61 7.27
CA PRO A 50 -0.55 -15.65 6.51
C PRO A 50 -0.26 -15.72 4.99
N ASP A 51 -1.10 -15.06 4.20
CA ASP A 51 -0.85 -14.87 2.77
C ASP A 51 0.44 -14.07 2.55
N SER A 52 1.13 -14.32 1.43
CA SER A 52 2.35 -13.58 1.09
C SER A 52 2.45 -13.35 -0.41
N ILE A 53 3.19 -12.31 -0.77
CA ILE A 53 3.46 -11.93 -2.14
C ILE A 53 4.95 -11.78 -2.34
N VAL A 54 5.45 -12.36 -3.43
CA VAL A 54 6.86 -12.42 -3.76
C VAL A 54 7.05 -11.68 -5.07
N MET A 55 7.95 -10.70 -5.05
CA MET A 55 8.37 -9.95 -6.22
C MET A 55 9.69 -10.53 -6.72
N THR A 56 9.72 -10.97 -7.97
CA THR A 56 10.95 -11.43 -8.64
C THR A 56 11.26 -10.55 -9.85
N ASN A 57 12.45 -10.72 -10.42
CA ASN A 57 12.83 -10.05 -11.67
C ASN A 57 12.05 -10.57 -12.92
N LYS A 58 11.21 -11.61 -12.79
CA LYS A 58 10.46 -12.19 -13.92
C LYS A 58 8.94 -12.14 -13.77
N ARG A 59 8.44 -12.23 -12.53
CA ARG A 59 7.01 -12.35 -12.22
C ARG A 59 6.68 -11.98 -10.79
N ILE A 60 5.41 -11.73 -10.54
CA ILE A 60 4.80 -11.70 -9.22
C ILE A 60 4.34 -13.11 -8.85
N ILE A 61 4.60 -13.57 -7.63
CA ILE A 61 4.12 -14.86 -7.12
C ILE A 61 3.31 -14.63 -5.85
N ILE A 62 2.03 -14.99 -5.88
CA ILE A 62 1.12 -14.97 -4.74
C ILE A 62 1.14 -16.36 -4.08
N CYS A 63 1.46 -16.37 -2.79
CA CYS A 63 1.61 -17.57 -1.98
C CYS A 63 0.48 -17.63 -0.94
N GLN A 64 -0.51 -18.50 -1.17
CA GLN A 64 -1.68 -18.67 -0.30
C GLN A 64 -1.62 -20.00 0.46
N PRO A 65 -1.45 -19.99 1.79
CA PRO A 65 -1.50 -21.21 2.58
C PRO A 65 -2.91 -21.83 2.57
N LYS A 66 -2.96 -23.16 2.38
CA LYS A 66 -4.18 -23.99 2.43
C LYS A 66 -4.05 -25.00 3.57
N ASN A 67 -5.17 -25.48 4.12
CA ASN A 67 -5.20 -26.48 5.19
C ASN A 67 -4.30 -26.09 6.38
N LEU A 68 -4.50 -24.89 6.94
CA LEU A 68 -3.70 -24.37 8.07
C LEU A 68 -2.18 -24.32 7.79
N GLY A 69 -1.78 -24.18 6.53
CA GLY A 69 -0.37 -24.07 6.12
C GLY A 69 0.35 -25.41 5.89
N LEU A 70 -0.39 -26.52 5.88
CA LEU A 70 0.10 -27.83 5.42
C LEU A 70 0.38 -27.83 3.91
N SER A 71 -0.49 -27.18 3.15
CA SER A 71 -0.36 -27.00 1.70
C SER A 71 -0.24 -25.53 1.34
N MET A 72 0.30 -25.21 0.17
CA MET A 72 0.44 -23.84 -0.31
C MET A 72 0.06 -23.79 -1.78
N ASN A 73 -0.76 -22.82 -2.14
CA ASN A 73 -1.09 -22.48 -3.51
C ASN A 73 -0.14 -21.40 -3.98
N PHE A 74 0.44 -21.58 -5.17
CA PHE A 74 1.25 -20.57 -5.83
C PHE A 74 0.50 -20.13 -7.08
N ILE A 75 0.29 -18.82 -7.21
CA ILE A 75 -0.33 -18.21 -8.39
C ILE A 75 0.66 -17.16 -8.87
N ASP A 76 1.15 -17.30 -10.10
CA ASP A 76 2.11 -16.38 -10.66
C ASP A 76 1.55 -15.60 -11.85
N TYR A 77 2.06 -14.37 -11.98
CA TYR A 77 1.71 -13.42 -13.04
C TYR A 77 3.01 -12.84 -13.58
N THR A 78 3.30 -13.05 -14.86
CA THR A 78 4.51 -12.54 -15.48
C THR A 78 4.42 -11.02 -15.66
N TRP A 79 5.56 -10.34 -15.69
CA TRP A 79 5.57 -8.87 -15.81
C TRP A 79 4.92 -8.36 -17.11
N ASP A 80 4.93 -9.16 -18.17
CA ASP A 80 4.23 -8.84 -19.42
C ASP A 80 2.71 -8.97 -19.30
N GLU A 81 2.18 -9.83 -18.45
CA GLU A 81 0.74 -9.93 -18.23
C GLU A 81 0.18 -8.77 -17.40
N ILE A 82 1.03 -8.03 -16.69
CA ILE A 82 0.64 -6.95 -15.79
C ILE A 82 0.59 -5.63 -16.56
N GLU A 83 -0.55 -4.96 -16.52
CA GLU A 83 -0.76 -3.64 -17.13
C GLU A 83 -0.35 -2.51 -16.17
N GLY A 84 -0.70 -2.66 -14.89
CA GLY A 84 -0.45 -1.64 -13.88
C GLY A 84 -0.51 -2.19 -12.46
N THR A 85 0.17 -1.49 -11.57
CA THR A 85 0.23 -1.78 -10.13
C THR A 85 -0.20 -0.56 -9.34
N PHE A 86 -0.85 -0.81 -8.20
CA PHE A 86 -1.47 0.17 -7.32
C PHE A 86 -1.21 -0.17 -5.86
N VAL A 87 -1.13 0.86 -5.03
CA VAL A 87 -1.01 0.72 -3.58
C VAL A 87 -1.98 1.67 -2.90
N LYS A 88 -2.74 1.16 -1.94
CA LYS A 88 -3.69 1.93 -1.14
C LYS A 88 -3.34 1.76 0.33
N GLU A 89 -2.95 2.84 0.99
CA GLU A 89 -2.65 2.82 2.42
C GLU A 89 -3.93 3.04 3.23
N ASN A 90 -4.28 2.06 4.07
CA ASN A 90 -5.42 2.13 4.98
C ASN A 90 -4.94 2.33 6.43
N ILE A 91 -5.89 2.48 7.36
CA ILE A 91 -5.57 2.58 8.79
C ILE A 91 -4.96 1.26 9.29
N LEU A 92 -5.55 0.13 8.89
CA LEU A 92 -5.17 -1.22 9.34
C LEU A 92 -4.32 -1.96 8.28
N GLY A 93 -3.19 -1.36 7.92
CA GLY A 93 -2.28 -1.86 6.89
C GLY A 93 -2.52 -1.24 5.52
N SER A 94 -1.93 -1.83 4.49
CA SER A 94 -2.04 -1.40 3.11
C SER A 94 -2.55 -2.54 2.23
N GLU A 95 -3.18 -2.15 1.13
CA GLU A 95 -3.58 -3.02 0.03
C GLU A 95 -2.63 -2.77 -1.14
N PHE A 96 -2.11 -3.85 -1.72
CA PHE A 96 -1.41 -3.82 -2.99
C PHE A 96 -2.27 -4.54 -4.01
N SER A 97 -2.49 -3.91 -5.17
CA SER A 97 -3.24 -4.50 -6.27
C SER A 97 -2.53 -4.31 -7.61
N PHE A 98 -2.87 -5.16 -8.56
CA PHE A 98 -2.42 -5.02 -9.93
C PHE A 98 -3.50 -5.49 -10.91
N THR A 99 -3.48 -4.90 -12.09
CA THR A 99 -4.39 -5.23 -13.18
C THR A 99 -3.62 -6.00 -14.23
N THR A 100 -4.22 -7.08 -14.73
CA THR A 100 -3.67 -7.89 -15.82
C THR A 100 -4.22 -7.41 -17.18
N ARG A 101 -3.58 -7.79 -18.28
CA ARG A 101 -4.05 -7.48 -19.66
C ARG A 101 -5.45 -8.01 -19.99
N THR A 102 -5.96 -8.97 -19.22
CA THR A 102 -7.34 -9.47 -19.35
C THR A 102 -8.34 -8.64 -18.54
N ASN A 103 -7.90 -7.49 -18.00
CA ASN A 103 -8.69 -6.59 -17.15
C ASN A 103 -9.17 -7.24 -15.85
N MET A 104 -8.44 -8.25 -15.36
CA MET A 104 -8.63 -8.83 -14.04
C MET A 104 -7.78 -8.07 -13.02
N GLU A 105 -8.41 -7.57 -11.96
CA GLU A 105 -7.73 -6.97 -10.81
C GLU A 105 -7.47 -8.03 -9.73
N VAL A 106 -6.23 -8.09 -9.26
CA VAL A 106 -5.80 -8.98 -8.19
C VAL A 106 -5.29 -8.11 -7.04
N SER A 107 -5.85 -8.27 -5.84
CA SER A 107 -5.48 -7.48 -4.66
C SER A 107 -5.11 -8.33 -3.45
N ILE A 108 -4.26 -7.77 -2.61
CA ILE A 108 -3.82 -8.37 -1.34
C ILE A 108 -3.81 -7.29 -0.26
N ASP A 109 -4.66 -7.49 0.74
CA ASP A 109 -4.84 -6.60 1.88
C ASP A 109 -3.91 -6.92 3.06
N TYR A 110 -3.92 -6.05 4.08
CA TYR A 110 -3.22 -6.22 5.35
C TYR A 110 -1.71 -6.43 5.18
N ILE A 111 -1.11 -5.87 4.13
CA ILE A 111 0.33 -5.80 3.97
C ILE A 111 0.85 -4.63 4.84
N PRO A 112 1.88 -4.80 5.68
CA PRO A 112 2.44 -3.69 6.44
C PRO A 112 2.90 -2.55 5.53
N LYS A 113 2.66 -1.31 5.95
CA LYS A 113 2.80 -0.11 5.09
C LYS A 113 4.17 0.01 4.42
N ILE A 114 5.23 -0.26 5.17
CA ILE A 114 6.61 -0.21 4.65
C ILE A 114 6.79 -1.25 3.55
N GLN A 115 6.31 -2.48 3.77
CA GLN A 115 6.42 -3.56 2.80
C GLN A 115 5.61 -3.25 1.53
N ALA A 116 4.40 -2.70 1.69
CA ALA A 116 3.54 -2.31 0.59
C ALA A 116 4.19 -1.24 -0.32
N ARG A 117 4.85 -0.23 0.27
CA ARG A 117 5.61 0.75 -0.50
C ARG A 117 6.79 0.13 -1.24
N LYS A 118 7.53 -0.79 -0.62
CA LYS A 118 8.68 -1.45 -1.26
C LYS A 118 8.29 -2.36 -2.41
N ILE A 119 7.26 -3.18 -2.25
CA ILE A 119 6.75 -4.00 -3.37
C ILE A 119 6.21 -3.12 -4.50
N PHE A 120 5.58 -2.00 -4.17
CA PHE A 120 5.09 -1.06 -5.18
C PHE A 120 6.25 -0.43 -5.97
N THR A 121 7.27 0.08 -5.29
CA THR A 121 8.48 0.63 -5.93
C THR A 121 9.14 -0.43 -6.83
N TYR A 122 9.39 -1.63 -6.29
CA TYR A 122 9.99 -2.70 -7.06
C TYR A 122 9.17 -3.09 -8.29
N ALA A 123 7.85 -3.24 -8.13
CA ALA A 123 6.97 -3.61 -9.24
C ALA A 123 6.94 -2.52 -10.32
N LYS A 124 6.96 -1.24 -9.94
CA LYS A 124 7.07 -0.12 -10.90
C LYS A 124 8.40 -0.15 -11.65
N GLU A 125 9.52 -0.41 -10.97
CA GLU A 125 10.83 -0.57 -11.60
C GLU A 125 10.83 -1.73 -12.60
N GLN A 126 10.24 -2.88 -12.26
CA GLN A 126 10.16 -4.03 -13.18
C GLN A 126 9.30 -3.73 -14.42
N LEU A 127 8.16 -3.06 -14.23
CA LEU A 127 7.30 -2.62 -15.33
C LEU A 127 8.00 -1.60 -16.23
N ASP A 128 8.77 -0.68 -15.65
CA ASP A 128 9.55 0.31 -16.40
C ASP A 128 10.69 -0.34 -17.18
N LEU A 129 11.43 -1.27 -16.56
CA LEU A 129 12.46 -2.06 -17.23
C LEU A 129 11.91 -2.89 -18.39
N LEU A 130 10.68 -3.40 -18.29
CA LEU A 130 10.05 -4.13 -19.40
C LEU A 130 9.69 -3.20 -20.56
N LYS A 131 9.16 -2.01 -20.26
CA LYS A 131 8.82 -0.99 -21.27
C LYS A 131 10.07 -0.44 -21.96
N ASN A 132 11.12 -0.13 -21.19
CA ASN A 132 12.35 0.46 -21.68
C ASN A 132 13.32 -0.58 -22.25
N GLY A 133 13.32 -1.81 -21.73
CA GLY A 133 14.10 -2.94 -22.26
C GLY A 133 13.63 -3.39 -23.64
N ALA A 134 12.37 -3.13 -24.00
CA ALA A 134 11.89 -3.29 -25.37
C ALA A 134 12.54 -2.28 -26.35
N VAL A 135 12.95 -1.11 -25.85
CA VAL A 135 13.61 -0.07 -26.66
C VAL A 135 15.09 -0.42 -26.93
N PHE A 136 15.78 -1.06 -25.98
CA PHE A 136 17.18 -1.47 -26.17
C PHE A 136 17.36 -2.68 -27.11
N ASN A 137 16.40 -3.61 -27.15
CA ASN A 137 16.48 -4.78 -28.03
C ASN A 137 16.03 -4.50 -29.48
N ALA A 138 15.41 -3.35 -29.75
CA ALA A 138 15.05 -2.92 -31.10
C ALA A 138 16.23 -2.28 -31.86
N SER A 139 17.33 -1.96 -31.18
CA SER A 139 18.45 -1.17 -31.73
C SER A 139 19.68 -2.00 -32.15
N THR A 140 19.60 -3.34 -32.16
CA THR A 140 20.75 -4.21 -32.49
C THR A 140 20.50 -5.16 -33.67
N PHE A 141 19.59 -4.83 -34.58
CA PHE A 141 19.50 -5.53 -35.86
C PHE A 141 19.72 -4.55 -37.02
N ASP A 142 20.78 -4.88 -37.76
CA ASP A 142 21.21 -4.42 -39.08
C ASP A 142 21.98 -3.09 -39.19
N GLU A 143 23.29 -3.27 -39.38
CA GLU A 143 24.20 -2.31 -40.00
C GLU A 143 23.71 -1.98 -41.42
N ASP A 144 23.13 -0.79 -41.58
CA ASP A 144 23.20 -0.04 -42.82
C ASP A 144 23.46 1.43 -42.44
N PRO A 145 24.42 2.13 -43.07
CA PRO A 145 24.79 3.48 -42.64
C PRO A 145 23.72 4.48 -43.09
N MET A 146 22.68 4.64 -42.28
CA MET A 146 21.71 5.72 -42.46
C MET A 146 22.26 7.01 -41.87
N VAL A 147 22.48 7.95 -42.80
CA VAL A 147 22.83 9.35 -42.63
C VAL A 147 22.12 9.97 -41.42
N VAL A 148 22.90 10.61 -40.55
CA VAL A 148 22.43 11.51 -39.50
C VAL A 148 21.66 12.65 -40.17
N VAL A 149 20.34 12.56 -40.21
CA VAL A 149 19.50 13.74 -40.43
C VAL A 149 19.23 14.30 -39.05
N GLN A 150 19.94 15.38 -38.72
CA GLN A 150 19.53 16.30 -37.67
C GLN A 150 18.16 16.85 -38.09
N GLU A 151 17.10 16.39 -37.44
CA GLU A 151 15.85 17.15 -37.39
C GLU A 151 16.12 18.36 -36.50
N GLU A 152 16.56 19.45 -37.12
CA GLU A 152 16.37 20.78 -36.56
C GLU A 152 14.86 21.02 -36.49
N GLU A 153 14.29 20.88 -35.30
CA GLU A 153 12.96 21.39 -34.99
C GLU A 153 12.99 22.90 -35.26
N ILE A 154 12.35 23.29 -36.36
CA ILE A 154 12.10 24.68 -36.74
C ILE A 154 11.09 25.20 -35.72
N ILE A 155 11.59 25.84 -34.67
CA ILE A 155 10.78 26.58 -33.70
C ILE A 155 10.31 27.84 -34.42
N GLU A 156 9.04 27.86 -34.83
CA GLU A 156 8.37 29.06 -35.32
C GLU A 156 8.11 29.98 -34.12
N GLU A 157 8.94 31.02 -33.98
CA GLU A 157 8.77 32.07 -32.98
C GLU A 157 7.47 32.84 -33.27
N MET A 158 6.41 32.51 -32.54
CA MET A 158 5.26 33.39 -32.41
C MET A 158 5.53 34.38 -31.27
N GLU A 159 5.67 35.66 -31.62
CA GLU A 159 5.74 36.78 -30.68
C GLU A 159 4.47 36.77 -29.80
N THR A 160 4.62 36.43 -28.52
CA THR A 160 3.56 36.64 -27.53
C THR A 160 3.89 37.87 -26.70
N GLU A 161 3.06 38.91 -26.84
CA GLU A 161 3.15 40.17 -26.11
C GLU A 161 3.27 39.96 -24.60
N GLU A 162 4.28 40.59 -23.99
CA GLU A 162 4.48 40.59 -22.55
C GLU A 162 3.40 41.44 -21.87
N VAL A 163 2.42 40.79 -21.26
CA VAL A 163 1.46 41.47 -20.36
C VAL A 163 2.17 41.76 -19.05
N THR A 164 2.73 42.97 -18.94
CA THR A 164 3.24 43.54 -17.70
C THR A 164 2.07 43.89 -16.77
N SER A 165 1.65 42.96 -15.92
CA SER A 165 0.87 43.29 -14.73
C SER A 165 1.35 42.47 -13.54
N PHE A 166 2.22 43.10 -12.75
CA PHE A 166 2.69 42.65 -11.44
C PHE A 166 1.52 42.74 -10.45
N ALA A 167 0.73 41.68 -10.33
CA ALA A 167 -0.16 41.52 -9.18
C ALA A 167 0.69 40.98 -8.01
N GLU A 168 1.00 41.86 -7.06
CA GLU A 168 1.69 41.54 -5.80
C GLU A 168 0.97 40.41 -5.04
N ILE A 169 1.64 39.26 -4.90
CA ILE A 169 1.19 38.20 -4.00
C ILE A 169 1.58 38.62 -2.57
N MET A 170 0.62 39.12 -1.80
CA MET A 170 0.81 39.33 -0.36
C MET A 170 1.13 38.01 0.33
N THR A 171 2.27 37.94 1.01
CA THR A 171 2.63 36.83 1.89
C THR A 171 1.72 36.80 3.11
N ILE A 172 0.88 35.78 3.23
CA ILE A 172 0.09 35.53 4.43
C ILE A 172 0.99 34.84 5.45
N THR A 173 1.43 35.60 6.46
CA THR A 173 2.18 35.09 7.60
C THR A 173 1.27 34.22 8.47
N PRO A 174 1.55 32.93 8.70
CA PRO A 174 0.81 32.14 9.68
C PRO A 174 1.12 32.65 11.11
N PRO A 175 0.13 32.68 12.03
CA PRO A 175 0.37 33.09 13.41
C PRO A 175 1.30 32.10 14.13
N PRO A 176 2.13 32.56 15.08
CA PRO A 176 3.04 31.69 15.81
C PRO A 176 2.26 30.74 16.72
N PHE A 177 2.16 29.47 16.32
CA PHE A 177 1.72 28.40 17.21
C PHE A 177 2.84 28.09 18.21
N ASN A 178 2.60 28.45 19.46
CA ASN A 178 3.45 28.12 20.59
C ASN A 178 3.22 26.64 20.93
N LEU A 179 4.09 25.74 20.47
CA LEU A 179 4.10 24.34 20.93
C LEU A 179 4.62 24.32 22.37
N LYS A 180 3.70 24.31 23.32
CA LYS A 180 3.97 23.83 24.67
C LYS A 180 3.68 22.34 24.69
N SER A 181 4.73 21.57 24.90
CA SER A 181 4.69 20.14 25.16
C SER A 181 3.81 19.85 26.37
N GLU A 182 2.61 19.33 26.13
CA GLU A 182 1.84 18.63 27.16
C GLU A 182 1.86 17.14 26.83
N GLU A 183 2.55 16.41 27.69
CA GLU A 183 2.54 14.96 27.80
C GLU A 183 1.10 14.51 28.09
N PHE A 184 0.37 14.07 27.06
CA PHE A 184 -0.87 13.35 27.27
C PHE A 184 -0.55 11.86 27.46
N ASN A 185 -0.53 11.46 28.73
CA ASN A 185 -0.73 10.08 29.16
C ASN A 185 -1.98 9.52 28.48
N ALA A 186 -1.80 8.54 27.60
CA ALA A 186 -2.90 7.74 27.07
C ALA A 186 -3.28 6.67 28.11
N PRO A 187 -4.51 6.63 28.62
CA PRO A 187 -5.04 5.40 29.18
C PRO A 187 -5.44 4.49 28.01
N ALA A 188 -4.77 3.36 27.95
CA ALA A 188 -5.27 2.18 27.27
C ALA A 188 -6.64 1.79 27.86
N ASP A 189 -7.66 1.65 27.00
CA ASP A 189 -8.65 0.58 27.14
C ASP A 189 -9.51 0.50 25.88
N LEU A 190 -9.10 -0.37 24.95
CA LEU A 190 -10.01 -0.97 23.97
C LEU A 190 -10.58 -2.23 24.62
N GLN A 191 -11.62 -2.07 25.44
CA GLN A 191 -12.42 -3.20 25.90
C GLN A 191 -13.58 -3.43 24.94
N LYS A 192 -13.46 -4.54 24.21
CA LYS A 192 -14.57 -5.23 23.55
C LYS A 192 -15.70 -5.54 24.54
N GLU A 193 -16.90 -5.18 24.11
CA GLU A 193 -18.15 -5.97 24.15
C GLU A 193 -18.90 -6.25 25.47
N ASN A 194 -18.49 -5.84 26.66
CA ASN A 194 -19.29 -6.10 27.88
C ASN A 194 -19.67 -4.86 28.72
N GLY A 195 -19.72 -3.67 28.11
CA GLY A 195 -19.74 -2.40 28.85
C GLY A 195 -21.03 -1.59 28.90
N LEU A 196 -22.07 -1.86 28.08
CA LEU A 196 -23.27 -0.99 28.03
C LEU A 196 -24.37 -1.39 29.02
N HIS A 197 -24.48 -2.67 29.36
CA HIS A 197 -25.55 -3.20 30.20
C HIS A 197 -25.41 -2.86 31.71
N ASN A 198 -24.24 -2.38 32.14
CA ASN A 198 -23.95 -2.07 33.55
C ASN A 198 -23.76 -0.57 33.83
N LEU A 199 -24.05 0.30 32.87
CA LEU A 199 -23.91 1.75 33.03
C LEU A 199 -25.17 2.37 33.65
N SER A 200 -24.99 3.30 34.59
CA SER A 200 -26.09 4.12 35.12
C SER A 200 -26.69 4.99 34.01
N GLN A 201 -27.97 5.38 34.15
CA GLN A 201 -28.67 6.25 33.20
C GLN A 201 -27.92 7.57 32.94
N ASP A 202 -27.26 8.13 33.97
CA ASP A 202 -26.45 9.34 33.84
C ASP A 202 -25.23 9.14 32.92
N ALA A 203 -24.57 7.98 33.01
CA ALA A 203 -23.41 7.65 32.18
C ALA A 203 -23.80 7.35 30.72
N LEU A 204 -24.99 6.77 30.51
CA LEU A 204 -25.57 6.60 29.17
C LEU A 204 -25.88 7.95 28.51
N PHE A 205 -26.40 8.91 29.29
CA PHE A 205 -26.65 10.27 28.80
C PHE A 205 -25.35 11.02 28.47
N GLU A 206 -24.32 10.89 29.32
CA GLU A 206 -23.00 11.49 29.08
C GLU A 206 -22.36 10.96 27.78
N LYS A 207 -22.47 9.65 27.53
CA LYS A 207 -22.01 9.05 26.26
C LYS A 207 -22.77 9.61 25.05
N LEU A 208 -24.09 9.76 25.15
CA LEU A 208 -24.88 10.34 24.06
C LEU A 208 -24.46 11.80 23.76
N GLN A 209 -24.19 12.58 24.81
CA GLN A 209 -23.69 13.95 24.68
C GLN A 209 -22.30 13.99 24.03
N ASN A 210 -21.43 13.03 24.36
CA ASN A 210 -20.10 12.90 23.74
C ASN A 210 -20.20 12.51 22.26
N TYR A 211 -21.07 11.56 21.91
CA TYR A 211 -21.32 11.23 20.49
C TYR A 211 -21.87 12.43 19.70
N LYS A 212 -22.73 13.25 20.32
CA LYS A 212 -23.19 14.49 19.67
C LYS A 212 -22.05 15.48 19.42
N LYS A 213 -21.13 15.65 20.37
CA LYS A 213 -19.93 16.48 20.17
C LYS A 213 -19.03 15.96 19.05
N LEU A 214 -18.89 14.64 18.93
CA LEU A 214 -18.12 14.03 17.85
C LEU A 214 -18.76 14.29 16.48
N LEU A 215 -20.09 14.25 16.39
CA LEU A 215 -20.84 14.60 15.18
C LEU A 215 -20.68 16.08 14.83
N ASP A 216 -20.86 16.97 15.81
CA ASP A 216 -20.71 18.43 15.64
C ASP A 216 -19.28 18.81 15.21
N ASN A 217 -18.27 18.04 15.64
CA ASN A 217 -16.87 18.20 15.26
C ASN A 217 -16.47 17.46 13.96
N GLY A 218 -17.41 16.77 13.30
CA GLY A 218 -17.15 16.03 12.05
C GLY A 218 -16.28 14.78 12.20
N LEU A 219 -16.14 14.25 13.42
CA LEU A 219 -15.36 13.03 13.72
C LEU A 219 -16.14 11.73 13.46
N ILE A 220 -17.47 11.82 13.44
CA ILE A 220 -18.38 10.71 13.09
C ILE A 220 -19.44 11.20 12.11
N LEU A 221 -20.01 10.30 11.32
CA LEU A 221 -21.08 10.61 10.38
C LEU A 221 -22.45 10.55 11.04
N GLN A 222 -23.44 11.24 10.46
CA GLN A 222 -24.82 11.27 10.95
C GLN A 222 -25.40 9.85 11.15
N GLY A 223 -25.12 8.93 10.21
CA GLY A 223 -25.60 7.54 10.29
C GLY A 223 -24.98 6.74 11.44
N GLU A 224 -23.72 7.03 11.80
CA GLU A 224 -23.05 6.39 12.94
C GLU A 224 -23.59 6.93 14.27
N TYR A 225 -23.82 8.25 14.35
CA TYR A 225 -24.48 8.87 15.49
C TYR A 225 -25.87 8.28 15.74
N ASP A 226 -26.68 8.10 14.70
CA ASP A 226 -28.03 7.53 14.83
C ASP A 226 -27.99 6.06 15.27
N ALA A 227 -26.97 5.29 14.85
CA ALA A 227 -26.75 3.92 15.32
C ALA A 227 -26.40 3.87 16.82
N PHE A 228 -25.41 4.68 17.26
CA PHE A 228 -25.02 4.75 18.67
C PHE A 228 -26.14 5.29 19.58
N LYS A 229 -26.91 6.26 19.09
CA LYS A 229 -28.08 6.80 19.79
C LYS A 229 -29.14 5.72 20.01
N LYS A 230 -29.45 4.92 18.97
CA LYS A 230 -30.41 3.81 19.06
C LYS A 230 -29.94 2.74 20.03
N GLU A 231 -28.65 2.44 20.03
CA GLU A 231 -28.04 1.49 20.96
C GLU A 231 -28.16 2.00 22.40
N ILE A 232 -27.75 3.23 22.70
CA ILE A 232 -27.86 3.82 24.05
C ILE A 232 -29.31 3.85 24.55
N LEU A 233 -30.26 4.26 23.69
CA LEU A 233 -31.68 4.29 24.03
C LEU A 233 -32.25 2.90 24.33
N SER A 234 -31.63 1.82 23.84
CA SER A 234 -32.05 0.45 24.17
C SER A 234 -31.64 0.02 25.58
N TYR A 235 -30.71 0.75 26.22
CA TYR A 235 -30.19 0.48 27.57
C TYR A 235 -30.64 1.51 28.63
N MET A 236 -31.36 2.57 28.25
CA MET A 236 -31.92 3.57 29.18
C MET A 236 -33.25 3.12 29.79
#